data_AF-A0A3S0CTI8-F1
#
_entry.id   AF-A0A3S0CTI8-F1
#
_cell.length_a   1.000
_cell.length_b   1.000
_cell.length_c   1.000
_cell.angle_alpha   90.00
_cell.angle_beta   90.00
_cell.angle_gamma   90.00
#
_symmetry.space_group_name_H-M   'P 1'
#
loop_
_entity.id
_entity.type
_entity.pdbx_description
1 polymer ?
#
loop_
_entity_poly.entity_id
_entity_poly.type
_entity_poly.pdbx_seq_one_letter_code
_entity_poly.pdbx_strand_id
1 'polypeptide(L)'
;MQRLFNLSAEFADKLQHMSPAQQTYLKRIACCYAIKTAGIDDQVVLQALAELNAGKTLSLTCKQELQQKLEYYDECYFNLSETDSSEDAGKVEFHKARAISALIEATKADSFDAAADAIYEASMTSDNQDELIQQFLKGAGH
;
A
#
# COMPACT_ATOMS: atom_id res chain seq x y z
N MET A 1 3.60 12.17 1.90
CA MET A 1 4.79 12.84 1.31
C MET A 1 6.15 12.49 1.94
N GLN A 2 6.46 12.86 3.21
CA GLN A 2 7.83 12.67 3.77
C GLN A 2 8.33 11.22 3.76
N ARG A 3 7.42 10.26 3.86
CA ARG A 3 7.73 8.83 3.94
C ARG A 3 8.39 8.29 2.66
N LEU A 4 7.79 8.53 1.50
CA LEU A 4 8.38 8.10 0.23
C LEU A 4 9.70 8.83 -0.05
N PHE A 5 9.80 10.11 0.30
CA PHE A 5 11.04 10.88 0.14
C PHE A 5 12.19 10.30 0.98
N ASN A 6 11.92 9.88 2.22
CA ASN A 6 12.90 9.24 3.09
C ASN A 6 13.34 7.87 2.57
N LEU A 7 12.46 7.17 1.85
CA LEU A 7 12.75 5.86 1.25
C LEU A 7 13.52 6.01 -0.07
N SER A 8 13.07 6.90 -0.95
CA SER A 8 13.72 7.22 -2.22
C SER A 8 13.38 8.63 -2.67
N ALA A 9 14.28 9.58 -2.38
CA ALA A 9 14.13 10.96 -2.81
C ALA A 9 14.03 11.08 -4.35
N GLU A 10 14.81 10.27 -5.08
CA GLU A 10 14.77 10.24 -6.55
C GLU A 10 13.39 9.85 -7.07
N PHE A 11 12.77 8.81 -6.49
CA PHE A 11 11.47 8.37 -6.95
C PHE A 11 10.34 9.32 -6.53
N ALA A 12 10.41 9.88 -5.32
CA ALA A 12 9.47 10.91 -4.88
C ALA A 12 9.47 12.12 -5.81
N ASP A 13 10.66 12.60 -6.20
CA ASP A 13 10.82 13.70 -7.16
C ASP A 13 10.25 13.34 -8.53
N LYS A 14 10.57 12.15 -9.07
CA LYS A 14 10.00 11.67 -10.33
C LYS A 14 8.47 11.59 -10.28
N LEU A 15 7.90 11.03 -9.21
CA LEU A 15 6.46 10.89 -9.04
C LEU A 15 5.75 12.25 -8.99
N GLN A 16 6.38 13.26 -8.38
CA GLN A 16 5.85 14.62 -8.32
C GLN A 16 5.73 15.27 -9.70
N HIS A 17 6.64 14.94 -10.62
CA HIS A 17 6.64 15.44 -12.00
C HIS A 17 5.79 14.60 -12.97
N MET A 18 5.23 13.48 -12.51
CA MET A 18 4.33 12.66 -13.32
C MET A 18 2.94 13.29 -13.44
N SER A 19 2.24 12.95 -14.54
CA SER A 19 0.84 13.34 -14.70
C SER A 19 -0.06 12.64 -13.67
N PRO A 20 -1.24 13.21 -13.34
CA PRO A 20 -2.21 12.55 -12.45
C PRO A 20 -2.63 11.16 -12.93
N ALA A 21 -2.65 10.93 -14.25
CA ALA A 21 -2.93 9.62 -14.83
C ALA A 21 -1.84 8.58 -14.50
N GLN A 22 -0.57 8.96 -14.62
CA GLN A 22 0.57 8.12 -14.25
C GLN A 22 0.62 7.85 -12.74
N GLN A 23 0.37 8.86 -11.91
CA GLN A 23 0.26 8.69 -10.45
C GLN A 23 -0.88 7.73 -10.08
N THR A 24 -2.04 7.87 -10.73
CA THR A 24 -3.18 6.97 -10.56
C THR A 24 -2.88 5.54 -11.02
N TYR A 25 -2.13 5.38 -12.10
CA TYR A 25 -1.68 4.08 -12.56
C TYR A 25 -0.73 3.44 -11.53
N LEU A 26 0.29 4.16 -11.08
CA LEU A 26 1.27 3.64 -10.13
C LEU A 26 0.65 3.26 -8.79
N LYS A 27 -0.26 4.06 -8.23
CA LYS A 27 -0.91 3.71 -6.97
C LYS A 27 -1.75 2.43 -7.08
N ARG A 28 -2.40 2.20 -8.22
CA ARG A 28 -3.16 0.95 -8.48
C ARG A 28 -2.23 -0.25 -8.53
N ILE A 29 -1.12 -0.14 -9.26
CA ILE A 29 -0.12 -1.21 -9.34
C ILE A 29 0.49 -1.50 -7.96
N ALA A 30 0.78 -0.46 -7.18
CA ALA A 30 1.28 -0.59 -5.81
C ALA A 30 0.29 -1.34 -4.90
N CYS A 31 -0.99 -0.97 -4.92
CA CYS A 31 -2.02 -1.69 -4.16
C CYS A 31 -2.17 -3.15 -4.63
N CYS A 32 -2.18 -3.40 -5.95
CA CYS A 32 -2.25 -4.77 -6.48
C CYS A 32 -1.07 -5.63 -6.00
N TYR A 33 0.13 -5.06 -6.06
CA TYR A 33 1.35 -5.71 -5.57
C TYR A 33 1.23 -6.00 -4.08
N ALA A 34 0.89 -5.00 -3.27
CA ALA A 34 0.83 -5.12 -1.82
C ALA A 34 -0.15 -6.22 -1.37
N ILE A 35 -1.37 -6.24 -1.93
CA ILE A 35 -2.39 -7.25 -1.62
C ILE A 35 -1.91 -8.66 -2.01
N LYS A 36 -1.30 -8.80 -3.19
CA LYS A 36 -0.77 -10.09 -3.66
C LYS A 36 0.38 -10.59 -2.78
N THR A 37 1.32 -9.72 -2.44
CA THR A 37 2.51 -10.05 -1.64
C THR A 37 2.12 -10.40 -0.20
N ALA A 38 1.16 -9.68 0.38
CA ALA A 38 0.65 -9.97 1.72
C ALA A 38 -0.27 -11.21 1.78
N GLY A 39 -0.65 -11.79 0.63
CA GLY A 39 -1.48 -12.98 0.57
C GLY A 39 -2.89 -12.80 1.15
N ILE A 40 -3.46 -11.59 1.05
CA ILE A 40 -4.79 -11.32 1.60
C ILE A 40 -5.87 -11.88 0.67
N ASP A 41 -6.66 -12.83 1.19
CA ASP A 41 -7.87 -13.36 0.55
C ASP A 41 -9.12 -12.97 1.36
N ASP A 42 -9.35 -11.67 1.48
CA ASP A 42 -10.49 -11.10 2.18
C ASP A 42 -11.41 -10.39 1.19
N GLN A 43 -12.70 -10.73 1.21
CA GLN A 43 -13.67 -10.23 0.23
C GLN A 43 -13.76 -8.70 0.20
N VAL A 44 -13.70 -8.04 1.35
CA VAL A 44 -13.79 -6.57 1.44
C VAL A 44 -12.55 -5.94 0.80
N VAL A 45 -11.38 -6.49 1.11
CA VAL A 45 -10.10 -6.02 0.56
C VAL A 45 -10.05 -6.21 -0.96
N LEU A 46 -10.47 -7.38 -1.45
CA LEU A 46 -10.51 -7.68 -2.88
C LEU A 46 -11.54 -6.81 -3.62
N GLN A 47 -12.69 -6.55 -3.01
CA GLN A 47 -13.69 -5.62 -3.57
C GLN A 47 -13.15 -4.20 -3.63
N ALA A 48 -12.50 -3.71 -2.57
CA ALA A 48 -11.89 -2.39 -2.55
C ALA A 48 -10.82 -2.24 -3.65
N LEU A 49 -9.98 -3.25 -3.84
CA LEU A 49 -8.99 -3.27 -4.91
C LEU A 49 -9.66 -3.23 -6.30
N ALA A 50 -10.73 -3.98 -6.50
CA ALA A 50 -11.48 -3.97 -7.75
C ALA A 50 -12.12 -2.60 -8.04
N GLU A 51 -12.69 -1.95 -7.02
CA GLU A 51 -13.25 -0.60 -7.13
C GLU A 51 -12.16 0.43 -7.47
N LEU A 52 -11.01 0.37 -6.80
CA LEU A 52 -9.86 1.24 -7.07
C LEU A 52 -9.37 1.09 -8.52
N ASN A 53 -9.27 -0.15 -9.01
CA ASN A 53 -8.87 -0.48 -10.37
C ASN A 53 -9.89 0.00 -11.42
N ALA A 54 -11.18 -0.04 -11.09
CA ALA A 54 -12.24 0.54 -11.90
C ALA A 54 -12.29 2.08 -11.86
N GLY A 55 -11.43 2.73 -11.06
CA GLY A 55 -11.44 4.17 -10.87
C GLY A 55 -12.63 4.69 -10.08
N LYS A 56 -13.25 3.83 -9.27
CA LYS A 56 -14.34 4.19 -8.38
C LYS A 56 -13.80 4.67 -7.04
N THR A 57 -14.56 5.52 -6.40
CA THR A 57 -14.32 5.92 -5.01
C THR A 57 -14.87 4.84 -4.08
N LEU A 58 -14.07 4.42 -3.10
CA LEU A 58 -14.54 3.50 -2.07
C LEU A 58 -15.64 4.15 -1.23
N SER A 59 -16.69 3.39 -0.93
CA SER A 59 -17.75 3.82 -0.04
C SER A 59 -17.23 4.06 1.39
N LEU A 60 -17.93 4.91 2.16
CA LEU A 60 -17.57 5.15 3.56
C LEU A 60 -17.57 3.85 4.38
N THR A 61 -18.54 2.97 4.14
CA THR A 61 -18.64 1.66 4.79
C THR A 61 -17.43 0.79 4.46
N CYS A 62 -17.05 0.69 3.18
CA CYS A 62 -15.86 -0.05 2.77
C CYS A 62 -14.60 0.51 3.44
N LYS A 63 -14.43 1.84 3.51
CA LYS A 63 -13.30 2.46 4.20
C LYS A 63 -13.28 2.13 5.70
N GLN A 64 -14.43 2.12 6.36
CA GLN A 64 -14.52 1.76 7.78
C GLN A 64 -14.15 0.29 8.02
N GLU A 65 -14.61 -0.62 7.17
CA GLU A 65 -14.25 -2.04 7.26
C GLU A 65 -12.76 -2.27 7.00
N LEU A 66 -12.16 -1.57 6.02
CA LEU A 66 -10.71 -1.60 5.81
C LEU A 66 -9.95 -1.07 7.02
N GLN A 67 -10.43 0.01 7.64
CA GLN A 67 -9.81 0.59 8.83
C GLN A 67 -9.83 -0.38 10.03
N GLN A 68 -10.96 -1.05 10.26
CA GLN A 68 -11.07 -2.08 11.31
C GLN A 68 -10.12 -3.25 11.07
N LYS A 69 -9.96 -3.68 9.81
CA LYS A 69 -9.01 -4.74 9.45
C LYS A 69 -7.57 -4.29 9.63
N LEU A 70 -7.24 -3.05 9.26
CA LEU A 70 -5.92 -2.46 9.50
C LEU A 70 -5.58 -2.50 10.99
N GLU A 71 -6.49 -1.99 11.83
CA GLU A 71 -6.32 -1.98 13.29
C GLU A 71 -6.12 -3.39 13.84
N TYR A 72 -6.93 -4.36 13.38
CA TYR A 72 -6.78 -5.76 13.78
C TYR A 72 -5.39 -6.34 13.45
N TYR A 73 -4.88 -6.11 12.24
CA TYR A 73 -3.57 -6.64 11.84
C TYR A 73 -2.41 -5.93 12.55
N ASP A 74 -2.51 -4.62 12.77
CA ASP A 74 -1.53 -3.86 13.56
C ASP A 74 -1.51 -4.34 15.03
N GLU A 75 -2.67 -4.63 15.63
CA GLU A 75 -2.77 -5.23 16.97
C GLU A 75 -2.17 -6.63 17.01
N CYS A 76 -2.44 -7.47 16.01
CA CYS A 76 -1.86 -8.80 15.93
C CYS A 76 -0.33 -8.73 15.83
N TYR A 77 0.19 -7.84 14.98
CA TYR A 77 1.63 -7.60 14.87
C TYR A 77 2.24 -7.16 16.21
N PHE A 78 1.62 -6.19 16.88
CA PHE A 78 2.09 -5.70 18.18
C PHE A 78 2.14 -6.82 19.22
N ASN A 79 1.06 -7.58 19.38
CA ASN A 79 0.98 -8.68 20.34
C ASN A 79 1.99 -9.80 20.04
N LEU A 80 2.24 -10.12 18.77
CA LEU A 80 3.24 -11.11 18.38
C LEU A 80 4.67 -10.61 18.68
N SER A 81 4.93 -9.32 18.47
CA SER A 81 6.23 -8.71 18.76
C SER A 81 6.58 -8.69 20.26
N GLU A 82 5.58 -8.61 21.14
CA GLU A 82 5.80 -8.61 22.60
C GLU A 82 5.98 -10.02 23.20
N THR A 83 5.56 -11.06 22.48
CA THR A 83 5.50 -12.44 23.01
C THR A 83 6.70 -13.31 22.65
N ASP A 84 7.77 -12.75 22.05
CA ASP A 84 8.92 -13.49 21.51
C ASP A 84 8.49 -14.64 20.58
N SER A 85 7.29 -14.52 19.99
CA SER A 85 6.76 -15.48 19.03
C SER A 85 7.47 -15.33 17.69
N SER A 86 7.36 -16.35 16.82
CA SER A 86 8.22 -16.42 15.62
C SER A 86 8.15 -15.13 14.81
N GLU A 87 9.30 -14.50 14.57
CA GLU A 87 9.46 -13.27 13.81
C GLU A 87 8.68 -13.28 12.48
N ASP A 88 8.58 -14.46 11.85
CA ASP A 88 7.84 -14.68 10.61
C ASP A 88 6.32 -14.47 10.73
N ALA A 89 5.71 -14.82 11.86
CA ALA A 89 4.29 -14.62 12.09
C ALA A 89 3.95 -13.13 12.26
N GLY A 90 4.79 -12.39 13.01
CA GLY A 90 4.68 -10.94 13.13
C GLY A 90 4.82 -10.26 11.77
N LYS A 91 5.80 -10.68 10.95
CA LYS A 91 5.98 -10.16 9.58
C LYS A 91 4.76 -10.35 8.70
N VAL A 92 4.10 -11.51 8.77
CA VAL A 92 2.88 -11.76 7.99
C VAL A 92 1.78 -10.75 8.35
N GLU A 93 1.51 -10.54 9.65
CA GLU A 93 0.46 -9.60 10.06
C GLU A 93 0.85 -8.15 9.75
N PHE A 94 2.13 -7.79 9.90
CA PHE A 94 2.65 -6.50 9.47
C PHE A 94 2.41 -6.27 7.96
N HIS A 95 2.80 -7.20 7.10
CA HIS A 95 2.60 -7.08 5.65
C HIS A 95 1.13 -6.90 5.29
N LYS A 96 0.21 -7.60 5.97
CA LYS A 96 -1.23 -7.42 5.73
C LYS A 96 -1.70 -6.03 6.13
N ALA A 97 -1.27 -5.52 7.28
CA ALA A 97 -1.57 -4.17 7.71
C ALA A 97 -1.07 -3.13 6.70
N ARG A 98 0.19 -3.24 6.26
CA ARG A 98 0.78 -2.34 5.26
C ARG A 98 0.03 -2.39 3.93
N ALA A 99 -0.39 -3.58 3.50
CA ALA A 99 -1.14 -3.75 2.26
C ALA A 99 -2.54 -3.10 2.30
N ILE A 100 -3.24 -3.19 3.42
CA ILE A 100 -4.53 -2.50 3.62
C ILE A 100 -4.32 -0.99 3.75
N SER A 101 -3.28 -0.56 4.45
CA SER A 101 -2.91 0.85 4.53
C SER A 101 -2.69 1.43 3.12
N ALA A 102 -1.96 0.72 2.24
CA ALA A 102 -1.78 1.15 0.85
C ALA A 102 -3.11 1.39 0.11
N LEU A 103 -4.12 0.52 0.30
CA LEU A 103 -5.46 0.71 -0.29
C LEU A 103 -6.17 1.95 0.24
N ILE A 104 -6.13 2.17 1.56
CA ILE A 104 -6.77 3.34 2.21
C ILE A 104 -6.11 4.62 1.69
N GLU A 105 -4.78 4.65 1.68
CA GLU A 105 -3.97 5.78 1.24
C GLU A 105 -4.22 6.14 -0.22
N ALA A 106 -4.42 5.14 -1.09
CA ALA A 106 -4.73 5.36 -2.50
C ALA A 106 -6.06 6.12 -2.75
N THR A 107 -6.92 6.26 -1.72
CA THR A 107 -8.18 7.00 -1.78
C THR A 107 -8.09 8.47 -1.36
N LYS A 108 -6.89 8.97 -1.04
CA LYS A 108 -6.66 10.39 -0.79
C LYS A 108 -7.07 11.25 -1.99
N ALA A 109 -7.51 12.47 -1.69
CA ALA A 109 -8.02 13.40 -2.70
C ALA A 109 -6.91 13.93 -3.61
N ASP A 110 -5.74 14.22 -3.06
CA ASP A 110 -4.58 14.62 -3.84
C ASP A 110 -3.94 13.40 -4.51
N SER A 111 -3.78 13.47 -5.83
CA SER A 111 -3.29 12.34 -6.64
C SER A 111 -1.85 11.96 -6.31
N PHE A 112 -1.01 12.96 -6.01
CA PHE A 112 0.39 12.75 -5.68
C PHE A 112 0.53 12.14 -4.29
N ASP A 113 -0.13 12.70 -3.27
CA ASP A 113 -0.10 12.15 -1.91
C ASP A 113 -0.68 10.73 -1.87
N ALA A 114 -1.79 10.50 -2.58
CA ALA A 114 -2.39 9.17 -2.70
C ALA A 114 -1.41 8.15 -3.28
N ALA A 115 -0.66 8.53 -4.32
CA ALA A 115 0.33 7.65 -4.92
C ALA A 115 1.56 7.46 -4.04
N ALA A 116 2.09 8.55 -3.49
CA ALA A 116 3.30 8.52 -2.69
C ALA A 116 3.14 7.64 -1.45
N ASP A 117 2.04 7.82 -0.72
CA ASP A 117 1.79 7.08 0.51
C ASP A 117 1.37 5.63 0.23
N ALA A 118 0.58 5.37 -0.83
CA ALA A 118 0.26 3.99 -1.23
C ALA A 118 1.49 3.19 -1.67
N ILE A 119 2.43 3.80 -2.39
CA ILE A 119 3.66 3.13 -2.82
C ILE A 119 4.59 2.88 -1.63
N TYR A 120 4.70 3.84 -0.72
CA TYR A 120 5.45 3.63 0.52
C TYR A 120 4.89 2.42 1.30
N GLU A 121 3.59 2.38 1.56
CA GLU A 121 2.98 1.26 2.30
C GLU A 121 3.12 -0.06 1.52
N ALA A 122 2.99 -0.05 0.19
CA ALA A 122 3.23 -1.23 -0.64
C ALA A 122 4.68 -1.74 -0.54
N SER A 123 5.67 -0.84 -0.47
CA SER A 123 7.07 -1.23 -0.28
C SER A 123 7.31 -1.95 1.04
N MET A 124 6.59 -1.57 2.08
CA MET A 124 6.68 -2.20 3.40
C MET A 124 6.07 -3.62 3.43
N THR A 125 5.49 -4.12 2.33
CA THR A 125 5.04 -5.52 2.21
C THR A 125 6.14 -6.48 1.76
N SER A 126 7.34 -5.96 1.48
CA SER A 126 8.47 -6.73 0.97
C SER A 126 9.74 -6.39 1.74
N ASP A 127 10.55 -7.42 2.00
CA ASP A 127 11.89 -7.25 2.58
C ASP A 127 12.88 -6.58 1.60
N ASN A 128 12.56 -6.54 0.29
CA ASN A 128 13.39 -5.91 -0.74
C ASN A 128 12.72 -4.66 -1.32
N GLN A 129 12.66 -3.61 -0.49
CA GLN A 129 12.01 -2.34 -0.82
C GLN A 129 12.63 -1.67 -2.05
N ASP A 130 13.95 -1.72 -2.19
CA ASP A 130 14.69 -1.12 -3.30
C ASP A 130 14.30 -1.75 -4.64
N GLU A 131 14.20 -3.08 -4.69
CA GLU A 131 13.81 -3.78 -5.92
C GLU A 131 12.40 -3.38 -6.35
N LEU A 132 11.46 -3.26 -5.41
CA LEU A 132 10.10 -2.84 -5.71
C LEU A 132 10.05 -1.41 -6.27
N ILE A 133 10.77 -0.48 -5.65
CA ILE A 133 10.82 0.91 -6.13
C ILE A 133 11.43 0.96 -7.53
N GLN A 134 12.47 0.16 -7.80
CA GLN A 134 13.05 0.04 -9.14
C GLN A 134 12.06 -0.53 -10.17
N GLN A 135 11.19 -1.45 -9.77
CA GLN A 135 10.13 -1.94 -10.65
C GLN A 135 9.09 -0.85 -10.97
N PHE A 136 8.66 -0.07 -9.98
CA PHE A 136 7.75 1.06 -10.22
C PHE A 136 8.38 2.15 -11.09
N LEU A 137 9.68 2.44 -10.88
CA LEU A 137 10.45 3.36 -11.71
C LEU A 137 10.49 2.92 -13.18
N LYS A 138 10.69 1.63 -13.45
CA LYS A 138 10.72 1.07 -14.82
C LYS A 138 9.35 1.07 -15.48
N GLY A 139 8.29 0.79 -14.71
CA GLY A 139 6.91 0.73 -15.20
C GLY A 139 6.28 2.10 -15.50
N ALA A 140 6.84 3.19 -14.97
CA ALA A 140 6.31 4.55 -15.15
C ALA A 140 6.70 5.22 -16.49
N GLY A 141 7.57 4.58 -17.28
CA GLY A 141 8.11 5.11 -18.53
C GLY A 141 7.37 4.68 -19.81
N HIS A 142 6.23 3.99 -19.68
CA HIS A 142 5.40 3.54 -20.81
C HIS A 142 4.06 4.26 -20.86
#